data_AF-J0LDI6-F1
#
_entry.id   AF-J0LDI6-F1
#
_cell.length_a   1.000
_cell.length_b   1.000
_cell.length_c   1.000
_cell.angle_alpha   90.00
_cell.angle_beta   90.00
_cell.angle_gamma   90.00
#
_symmetry.space_group_name_H-M   'P 1'
#
loop_
_entity.id
_entity.type
_entity.pdbx_description
1 polymer ?
#
loop_
_entity_poly.entity_id
_entity_poly.type
_entity_poly.pdbx_seq_one_letter_code
_entity_poly.pdbx_strand_id
1 'polypeptide(L)'
;MKLFYIALAVLLTAFGYFFFNPSYKLSTEARFFYSIADYEEAHRLASEALEIDNYNSMAIHIKSRSGKTLEISKFNRESKEASEKVMEIIRNKGVLLKADKVRIKMMSDIVIGNYEKLHLKVVDDEVLKTEAKKHYERFLKLKKEAVESLKEHE
;
A
#
# COMPACT_ATOMS: atom_id res chain seq x y z
N MET A 1 33.14 -16.35 36.58
CA MET A 1 33.06 -17.56 35.72
C MET A 1 31.68 -18.21 35.70
N LYS A 2 31.05 -18.62 36.81
CA LYS A 2 29.72 -19.28 36.79
C LYS A 2 28.62 -18.46 36.12
N LEU A 3 28.51 -17.16 36.43
CA LEU A 3 27.55 -16.24 35.79
C LEU A 3 27.76 -16.10 34.27
N PHE A 4 29.01 -16.18 33.80
CA PHE A 4 29.34 -16.13 32.38
C PHE A 4 28.81 -17.37 31.63
N TYR A 5 29.00 -18.57 32.19
CA TYR A 5 28.47 -19.80 31.57
C TYR A 5 26.95 -19.85 31.58
N ILE A 6 26.30 -19.31 32.63
CA ILE A 6 24.84 -19.18 32.67
C ILE A 6 24.37 -18.21 31.58
N ALA A 7 25.00 -17.04 31.46
CA ALA A 7 24.65 -16.07 30.42
C ALA A 7 24.86 -16.64 29.00
N LEU A 8 25.96 -17.38 28.79
CA LEU A 8 26.25 -18.04 27.53
C LEU A 8 25.21 -19.13 27.20
N ALA A 9 24.80 -19.93 28.18
CA ALA A 9 23.76 -20.95 28.01
C ALA A 9 22.41 -20.31 27.63
N VAL A 10 22.02 -19.23 28.31
CA VAL A 10 20.81 -18.46 27.98
C VAL A 10 20.87 -17.93 26.55
N LEU A 11 21.99 -17.33 26.14
CA LEU A 11 22.18 -16.84 24.77
C LEU A 11 22.08 -17.95 23.72
N LEU A 12 22.70 -19.11 23.97
CA LEU A 12 22.64 -20.26 23.05
C LEU A 12 21.22 -20.82 22.93
N THR A 13 20.47 -20.90 24.04
CA THR A 13 19.07 -21.34 24.00
C THR A 13 18.17 -20.36 23.25
N ALA A 14 18.36 -19.05 23.44
CA ALA A 14 17.64 -18.03 22.68
C ALA A 14 17.99 -18.09 21.19
N PHE A 15 19.27 -18.26 20.84
CA PHE A 15 19.69 -18.41 19.46
C PHE A 15 19.08 -19.65 18.79
N GLY A 16 19.05 -20.78 19.52
CA GLY A 16 18.37 -22.00 19.08
C GLY A 16 16.88 -21.78 18.82
N TYR A 17 16.19 -21.05 19.70
CA TYR A 17 14.78 -20.70 19.49
C TYR A 17 14.57 -19.95 18.17
N PHE A 18 15.36 -18.92 17.88
CA PHE A 18 15.22 -18.15 16.64
C PHE A 18 15.53 -18.99 15.38
N PHE A 19 16.46 -19.94 15.46
CA PHE A 19 16.87 -20.74 14.30
C PHE A 19 15.92 -21.91 13.99
N PHE A 20 15.36 -22.53 15.04
CA PHE A 20 14.50 -23.71 14.89
C PHE A 20 13.00 -23.40 14.92
N ASN A 21 12.59 -22.18 15.30
CA ASN A 21 11.18 -21.81 15.29
C ASN A 21 10.66 -21.62 13.85
N PRO A 22 9.62 -22.37 13.43
CA PRO A 22 9.08 -22.28 12.06
C PRO A 22 8.53 -20.90 11.70
N SER A 23 8.04 -20.12 12.68
CA SER A 23 7.63 -18.73 12.46
C SER A 23 8.79 -17.86 11.99
N TYR A 24 9.98 -18.02 12.59
CA TYR A 24 11.17 -17.24 12.20
C TYR A 24 11.66 -17.61 10.80
N LYS A 25 11.57 -18.89 10.43
CA LYS A 25 11.83 -19.33 9.05
C LYS A 25 10.88 -18.66 8.05
N LEU A 26 9.56 -18.76 8.27
CA LEU A 26 8.55 -18.14 7.39
C LEU A 26 8.74 -16.62 7.28
N SER A 27 8.99 -15.94 8.39
CA SER A 27 9.23 -14.49 8.35
C SER A 27 10.53 -14.11 7.63
N THR A 28 11.51 -15.01 7.56
CA THR A 28 12.74 -14.80 6.77
C THR A 28 12.45 -14.93 5.28
N GLU A 29 11.67 -15.94 4.90
CA GLU A 29 11.19 -16.11 3.52
C GLU A 29 10.30 -14.92 3.10
N ALA A 30 9.40 -14.46 3.96
CA ALA A 30 8.58 -13.27 3.73
C ALA A 30 9.43 -12.02 3.46
N ARG A 31 10.56 -11.86 4.16
CA ARG A 31 11.51 -10.75 3.93
C ARG A 31 12.15 -10.85 2.55
N PHE A 32 12.51 -12.07 2.13
CA PHE A 32 13.07 -12.31 0.81
C PHE A 32 12.06 -11.90 -0.28
N PHE A 33 10.81 -12.36 -0.20
CA PHE A 33 9.77 -11.96 -1.16
C PHE A 33 9.52 -10.44 -1.18
N TYR A 34 9.50 -9.80 0.00
CA TYR A 34 9.40 -8.34 0.08
C TYR A 34 10.55 -7.64 -0.67
N SER A 35 11.78 -8.16 -0.55
CA SER A 35 12.96 -7.59 -1.19
C SER A 35 12.96 -7.68 -2.72
N ILE A 36 12.23 -8.65 -3.29
CA ILE A 36 12.04 -8.81 -4.74
C ILE A 36 10.71 -8.21 -5.23
N ALA A 37 10.07 -7.39 -4.39
CA ALA A 37 8.79 -6.72 -4.66
C ALA A 37 7.57 -7.65 -4.84
N ASP A 38 7.66 -8.90 -4.40
CA ASP A 38 6.50 -9.78 -4.28
C ASP A 38 5.79 -9.55 -2.94
N TYR A 39 5.05 -8.45 -2.89
CA TYR A 39 4.40 -7.98 -1.67
C TYR A 39 3.23 -8.87 -1.23
N GLU A 40 2.57 -9.55 -2.17
CA GLU A 40 1.47 -10.47 -1.85
C GLU A 40 2.00 -11.69 -1.11
N GLU A 41 3.04 -12.32 -1.65
CA GLU A 41 3.65 -13.49 -1.03
C GLU A 41 4.33 -13.13 0.30
N ALA A 42 5.01 -11.99 0.36
CA ALA A 42 5.55 -11.45 1.60
C ALA A 42 4.47 -11.26 2.68
N HIS A 43 3.30 -10.74 2.31
CA HIS A 43 2.19 -10.54 3.25
C HIS A 43 1.59 -11.87 3.72
N ARG A 44 1.44 -12.84 2.81
CA ARG A 44 0.92 -14.17 3.11
C ARG A 44 1.83 -14.90 4.10
N LEU A 45 3.11 -15.05 3.76
CA LEU A 45 4.09 -15.75 4.60
C LEU A 45 4.27 -15.09 5.97
N ALA A 46 4.29 -13.75 6.03
CA ALA A 46 4.35 -13.04 7.30
C ALA A 46 3.07 -13.21 8.13
N SER A 47 1.90 -13.35 7.50
CA SER A 47 0.66 -13.66 8.21
C SER A 47 0.68 -15.06 8.79
N GLU A 48 1.12 -16.06 8.03
CA GLU A 48 1.28 -17.45 8.50
C GLU A 48 2.30 -17.55 9.63
N ALA A 49 3.40 -16.79 9.56
CA ALA A 49 4.35 -16.71 10.66
C ALA A 49 3.72 -16.22 11.96
N LEU A 50 2.78 -15.25 11.89
CA LEU A 50 2.07 -14.72 13.07
C LEU A 50 0.97 -15.63 13.60
N GLU A 51 0.45 -16.54 12.78
CA GLU A 51 -0.44 -17.60 13.25
C GLU A 51 0.30 -18.63 14.11
N ILE A 52 1.59 -18.86 13.81
CA ILE A 52 2.47 -19.74 14.59
C ILE A 52 2.99 -19.04 15.86
N ASP A 53 3.49 -17.82 15.73
CA ASP A 53 4.03 -17.02 16.83
C ASP A 53 3.64 -15.55 16.63
N ASN A 54 2.63 -15.11 17.38
CA ASN A 54 2.11 -13.75 17.31
C ASN A 54 3.06 -12.68 17.88
N TYR A 55 4.15 -13.08 18.55
CA TYR A 55 5.20 -12.19 19.05
C TYR A 55 6.42 -12.11 18.14
N ASN A 56 6.40 -12.79 16.98
CA ASN A 56 7.48 -12.67 16.00
C ASN A 56 7.54 -11.24 15.42
N SER A 57 8.40 -10.40 16.00
CA SER A 57 8.58 -9.01 15.59
C SER A 57 8.94 -8.86 14.11
N MET A 58 9.69 -9.81 13.53
CA MET A 58 10.04 -9.76 12.11
C MET A 58 8.80 -9.92 11.23
N ALA A 59 7.96 -10.91 11.54
CA ALA A 59 6.69 -11.13 10.85
C ALA A 59 5.74 -9.93 11.00
N ILE A 60 5.63 -9.34 12.20
CA ILE A 60 4.82 -8.13 12.45
C ILE A 60 5.24 -7.00 11.51
N HIS A 61 6.54 -6.71 11.45
CA HIS A 61 7.05 -5.62 10.62
C HIS A 61 6.85 -5.88 9.13
N ILE A 62 7.13 -7.09 8.65
CA ILE A 62 6.99 -7.43 7.23
C ILE A 62 5.53 -7.39 6.82
N LYS A 63 4.62 -8.02 7.60
CA LYS A 63 3.18 -8.01 7.32
C LYS A 63 2.64 -6.59 7.25
N SER A 64 3.02 -5.73 8.20
CA SER A 64 2.59 -4.33 8.21
C SER A 64 3.09 -3.59 6.97
N ARG A 65 4.37 -3.72 6.63
CA ARG A 65 4.97 -3.03 5.48
C ARG A 65 4.37 -3.52 4.16
N SER A 66 4.35 -4.83 3.93
CA SER A 66 3.78 -5.41 2.71
C SER A 66 2.29 -5.08 2.56
N GLY A 67 1.52 -5.12 3.65
CA GLY A 67 0.11 -4.73 3.63
C GLY A 67 -0.10 -3.28 3.19
N LYS A 68 0.72 -2.35 3.71
CA LYS A 68 0.68 -0.94 3.29
C LYS A 68 1.15 -0.75 1.85
N THR A 69 2.13 -1.53 1.39
CA THR A 69 2.53 -1.49 -0.02
C THR A 69 1.39 -1.97 -0.94
N LEU A 70 0.69 -3.04 -0.58
CA LEU A 70 -0.46 -3.55 -1.33
C LEU A 70 -1.63 -2.55 -1.37
N GLU A 71 -1.88 -1.82 -0.27
CA GLU A 71 -2.86 -0.72 -0.26
C GLU A 71 -2.52 0.36 -1.32
N ILE A 72 -1.24 0.74 -1.45
CA ILE A 72 -0.79 1.71 -2.46
C ILE A 72 -0.91 1.13 -3.89
N SER A 73 -0.49 -0.12 -4.11
CA SER A 73 -0.62 -0.78 -5.42
C SER A 73 -2.09 -0.85 -5.87
N LYS A 74 -2.99 -1.19 -4.95
CA LYS A 74 -4.43 -1.18 -5.19
C LYS A 74 -4.92 0.22 -5.55
N PHE A 75 -4.51 1.24 -4.81
CA PHE A 75 -4.86 2.63 -5.11
C PHE A 75 -4.41 3.06 -6.52
N ASN A 76 -3.18 2.74 -6.94
CA ASN A 76 -2.68 3.10 -8.28
C ASN A 76 -3.54 2.44 -9.37
N ARG A 77 -3.83 1.15 -9.22
CA ARG A 77 -4.70 0.42 -10.15
C ARG A 77 -6.09 1.06 -10.26
N GLU A 78 -6.75 1.28 -9.13
CA GLU A 78 -8.10 1.88 -9.10
C GLU A 78 -8.12 3.32 -9.65
N SER A 79 -7.07 4.10 -9.39
CA SER A 79 -6.91 5.46 -9.92
C SER A 79 -6.71 5.47 -11.43
N LYS A 80 -6.02 4.46 -11.97
CA LYS A 80 -5.87 4.27 -13.42
C LYS A 80 -7.22 3.91 -14.06
N GLU A 81 -7.96 2.96 -13.50
CA GLU A 81 -9.30 2.60 -13.97
C GLU A 81 -10.26 3.80 -13.93
N ALA A 82 -10.21 4.61 -12.85
CA ALA A 82 -10.98 5.85 -12.76
C ALA A 82 -10.57 6.86 -13.84
N SER A 83 -9.27 6.96 -14.14
CA SER A 83 -8.76 7.85 -15.19
C SER A 83 -9.29 7.45 -16.57
N GLU A 84 -9.35 6.15 -16.86
CA GLU A 84 -9.88 5.62 -18.11
C GLU A 84 -11.36 5.98 -18.29
N LYS A 85 -12.17 5.82 -17.24
CA LYS A 85 -13.59 6.21 -17.24
C LYS A 85 -13.78 7.71 -17.46
N VAL A 86 -12.97 8.56 -16.82
CA VAL A 86 -13.01 10.01 -17.06
C VAL A 86 -12.67 10.33 -18.51
N MET A 87 -11.64 9.69 -19.07
CA MET A 87 -11.24 9.92 -20.47
C MET A 87 -12.30 9.43 -21.46
N GLU A 88 -13.04 8.37 -21.15
CA GLU A 88 -14.19 7.93 -21.94
C GLU A 88 -15.31 8.97 -21.96
N ILE A 89 -15.65 9.54 -20.79
CA ILE A 89 -16.64 10.63 -20.69
C ILE A 89 -16.22 11.83 -21.55
N ILE A 90 -14.94 12.20 -21.50
CA ILE A 90 -14.40 13.34 -22.25
C ILE A 90 -14.36 13.07 -23.76
N ARG A 91 -13.92 11.88 -24.20
CA ARG A 91 -13.77 11.58 -25.64
C ARG A 91 -15.09 11.34 -26.35
N ASN A 92 -16.06 10.73 -25.66
CA ASN A 92 -17.34 10.36 -26.28
C ASN A 92 -18.30 11.55 -26.45
N LYS A 93 -17.93 12.75 -25.98
CA LYS A 93 -18.79 13.92 -25.96
C LYS A 93 -18.05 15.17 -26.43
N GLY A 94 -18.55 15.80 -27.49
CA GLY A 94 -18.00 17.08 -27.96
C GLY A 94 -18.15 18.21 -26.93
N VAL A 95 -19.28 18.25 -26.21
CA VAL A 95 -19.54 19.18 -25.09
C VAL A 95 -19.97 18.37 -23.86
N LEU A 96 -19.29 18.60 -22.74
CA LEU A 96 -19.62 17.95 -21.47
C LEU A 96 -20.90 18.54 -20.87
N LEU A 97 -21.89 17.68 -20.60
CA LEU A 97 -23.12 18.08 -19.90
C LEU A 97 -22.85 18.29 -18.41
N LYS A 98 -23.74 19.03 -17.73
CA LYS A 98 -23.68 19.21 -16.26
C LYS A 98 -23.55 17.89 -15.51
N ALA A 99 -24.29 16.86 -15.93
CA ALA A 99 -24.23 15.52 -15.33
C ALA A 99 -22.85 14.85 -15.49
N ASP A 100 -22.16 15.08 -16.62
CA ASP A 100 -20.82 14.53 -16.86
C ASP A 100 -19.79 15.20 -15.95
N LYS A 101 -19.87 16.53 -15.82
CA LYS A 101 -19.03 17.32 -14.90
C LYS A 101 -19.20 16.85 -13.45
N VAL A 102 -20.43 16.58 -13.00
CA VAL A 102 -20.72 16.04 -11.67
C VAL A 102 -20.10 14.64 -11.49
N ARG A 103 -20.22 13.75 -12.48
CA ARG A 103 -19.60 12.42 -12.43
C ARG A 103 -18.08 12.50 -12.30
N ILE A 104 -17.43 13.34 -13.12
CA ILE A 104 -15.99 13.57 -13.04
C ILE A 104 -15.60 14.08 -11.66
N LYS A 105 -16.32 15.07 -11.12
CA LYS A 105 -16.08 15.58 -9.76
C LYS A 105 -16.18 14.48 -8.71
N MET A 106 -17.22 13.64 -8.74
CA MET A 106 -17.39 12.53 -7.80
C MET A 106 -16.25 11.52 -7.88
N MET A 107 -15.83 11.13 -9.08
CA MET A 107 -14.68 10.23 -9.26
C MET A 107 -13.41 10.84 -8.70
N SER A 108 -13.17 12.13 -8.95
CA SER A 108 -12.03 12.84 -8.37
C SER A 108 -12.09 12.88 -6.85
N ASP A 109 -13.26 13.17 -6.26
CA ASP A 109 -13.44 13.19 -4.80
C ASP A 109 -13.11 11.83 -4.17
N ILE A 110 -13.51 10.73 -4.81
CA ILE A 110 -13.19 9.37 -4.35
C ILE A 110 -11.69 9.10 -4.39
N VAL A 111 -11.02 9.40 -5.52
CA VAL A 111 -9.58 9.15 -5.65
C VAL A 111 -8.78 10.01 -4.68
N ILE A 112 -9.12 11.29 -4.55
CA ILE A 112 -8.50 12.22 -3.59
C ILE A 112 -8.65 11.68 -2.16
N GLY A 113 -9.88 11.35 -1.75
CA GLY A 113 -10.14 10.86 -0.40
C GLY A 113 -9.50 9.50 -0.10
N ASN A 114 -9.27 8.66 -1.11
CA ASN A 114 -8.54 7.41 -0.94
C ASN A 114 -7.03 7.65 -0.78
N TYR A 115 -6.44 8.59 -1.52
CA TYR A 115 -5.02 8.94 -1.39
C TYR A 115 -4.68 9.48 -0.01
N GLU A 116 -5.54 10.36 0.55
CA GLU A 116 -5.34 10.98 1.86
C GLU A 116 -5.29 9.96 3.01
N LYS A 117 -5.82 8.75 2.80
CA LYS A 117 -5.79 7.65 3.78
C LYS A 117 -4.54 6.77 3.68
N LEU A 118 -3.69 6.96 2.66
CA LEU A 118 -2.51 6.13 2.45
C LEU A 118 -1.38 6.46 3.44
N HIS A 119 -0.77 5.42 4.02
CA HIS A 119 0.37 5.56 4.93
C HIS A 119 1.72 5.54 4.20
N LEU A 120 1.94 6.49 3.29
CA LEU A 120 3.09 6.51 2.37
C LEU A 120 4.46 6.45 3.07
N LYS A 121 4.59 6.98 4.30
CA LYS A 121 5.86 6.98 5.06
C LYS A 121 6.34 5.58 5.46
N VAL A 122 5.45 4.58 5.50
CA VAL A 122 5.76 3.22 5.94
C VAL A 122 6.34 2.37 4.81
N VAL A 123 6.13 2.78 3.56
CA VAL A 123 6.46 2.00 2.37
C VAL A 123 7.76 2.49 1.75
N ASP A 124 8.66 1.56 1.41
CA ASP A 124 9.98 1.87 0.85
C ASP A 124 9.94 2.04 -0.68
N ASP A 125 8.94 1.50 -1.36
CA ASP A 125 8.81 1.58 -2.83
C ASP A 125 8.48 3.01 -3.28
N GLU A 126 9.51 3.74 -3.67
CA GLU A 126 9.40 5.12 -4.17
C GLU A 126 8.65 5.22 -5.51
N VAL A 127 8.68 4.16 -6.32
CA VAL A 127 8.00 4.14 -7.62
C VAL A 127 6.49 4.13 -7.38
N LEU A 128 6.01 3.22 -6.52
CA LEU A 128 4.59 3.16 -6.15
C LEU A 128 4.10 4.45 -5.50
N LYS A 129 4.89 5.04 -4.59
CA LYS A 129 4.56 6.31 -3.92
C LYS A 129 4.47 7.47 -4.91
N THR A 130 5.42 7.55 -5.85
CA THR A 130 5.45 8.60 -6.87
C THR A 130 4.28 8.48 -7.83
N GLU A 131 3.95 7.25 -8.26
CA GLU A 131 2.78 6.99 -9.09
C GLU A 131 1.48 7.38 -8.38
N ALA A 132 1.34 7.02 -7.09
CA ALA A 132 0.17 7.39 -6.29
C ALA A 132 0.00 8.91 -6.22
N LYS A 133 1.10 9.63 -5.96
CA LYS A 133 1.11 11.10 -5.93
C LYS A 133 0.71 11.69 -7.28
N LYS A 134 1.20 11.14 -8.39
CA LYS A 134 0.84 11.58 -9.74
C LYS A 134 -0.65 11.42 -10.03
N HIS A 135 -1.26 10.31 -9.60
CA HIS A 135 -2.70 10.12 -9.70
C HIS A 135 -3.46 11.16 -8.89
N TYR A 136 -3.06 11.35 -7.63
CA TYR A 136 -3.67 12.34 -6.74
C TYR A 136 -3.66 13.76 -7.34
N GLU A 137 -2.50 14.23 -7.80
CA GLU A 137 -2.34 15.55 -8.42
C GLU A 137 -3.20 15.70 -9.69
N ARG A 138 -3.27 14.65 -10.51
CA ARG A 138 -4.12 14.64 -11.70
C ARG A 138 -5.60 14.80 -11.34
N PHE A 139 -6.08 14.08 -10.34
CA PHE A 139 -7.48 14.16 -9.93
C PHE A 139 -7.83 15.46 -9.21
N LEU A 140 -6.88 16.08 -8.49
CA LEU A 140 -7.02 17.45 -7.99
C LEU A 140 -7.28 18.44 -9.13
N LYS A 141 -6.49 18.35 -10.21
CA LYS A 141 -6.66 19.19 -11.40
C LYS A 141 -8.01 18.97 -12.07
N LEU A 142 -8.37 17.71 -12.33
CA LEU A 142 -9.66 17.35 -12.94
C LEU A 142 -10.85 17.87 -12.11
N LYS A 143 -10.79 17.76 -10.79
CA LYS A 143 -11.84 18.29 -9.89
C LYS A 143 -11.97 19.80 -10.05
N LYS A 144 -10.85 20.53 -10.07
CA LYS A 144 -10.85 21.99 -10.21
C LYS A 144 -11.51 22.41 -11.53
N GLU A 145 -11.09 21.82 -12.64
CA GLU A 145 -11.64 22.10 -13.98
C GLU A 145 -13.15 21.76 -14.07
N ALA A 146 -13.57 20.64 -13.48
CA ALA A 146 -14.97 20.26 -13.43
C ALA A 146 -15.81 21.24 -12.59
N VAL A 147 -15.27 21.80 -11.51
CA VAL A 147 -15.97 22.78 -10.65
C VAL A 147 -16.02 24.16 -11.28
N GLU A 148 -14.92 24.64 -11.86
CA GLU A 148 -14.86 25.95 -12.52
C GLU A 148 -15.84 26.01 -13.69
N SER A 149 -15.86 24.97 -14.54
CA SER A 149 -16.81 24.88 -15.65
C SER A 149 -18.27 24.69 -15.25
N LEU A 150 -18.58 24.41 -13.98
CA LEU A 150 -19.96 24.39 -13.47
C LEU A 150 -20.45 25.78 -13.09
N LYS A 151 -19.56 26.69 -12.67
CA LYS A 151 -19.88 28.06 -12.27
C LYS A 151 -20.16 28.99 -13.46
N GLU A 152 -19.64 28.68 -14.64
CA GLU A 152 -19.85 29.46 -15.88
C GLU A 152 -21.25 29.28 -16.50
N HIS A 153 -22.09 28.40 -15.95
CA HIS A 153 -23.43 28.10 -16.45
C HIS A 153 -24.54 28.35 -15.42
N GLU A 154 -24.23 29.05 -14.33
CA GLU A 154 -25.19 29.63 -13.37
C GLU A 154 -25.39 31.13 -13.66
#